data_AF-A0A7J0CES8-F1
#
_entry.id   AF-A0A7J0CES8-F1
#
_cell.length_a   1.000
_cell.length_b   1.000
_cell.length_c   1.000
_cell.angle_alpha   90.00
_cell.angle_beta   90.00
_cell.angle_gamma   90.00
#
_symmetry.space_group_name_H-M   'P 1'
#
loop_
_entity.id
_entity.type
_entity.pdbx_description
1 polymer ?
#
loop_
_entity_poly.entity_id
_entity_poly.type
_entity_poly.pdbx_seq_one_letter_code
_entity_poly.pdbx_strand_id
1 'polypeptide(L)'
;MHIDDVPAMGDWKTAWDHIAFDGFLGSRMILQTIWQGCDSALAAPLVLDLARLLARAHERGIAGPLPELGFYFKDPDGGPAGLSEQYAALLAFGERLRGER
;
A
#
# COMPACT_ATOMS: atom_id res chain seq x y z
N MET A 1 7.73 -11.06 -12.39
CA MET A 1 8.36 -10.18 -11.39
C MET A 1 9.71 -10.77 -11.07
N HIS A 2 10.76 -9.96 -11.13
CA HIS A 2 12.12 -10.36 -10.76
C HIS A 2 12.65 -9.40 -9.70
N ILE A 3 13.50 -9.91 -8.81
CA ILE A 3 14.20 -9.13 -7.79
C ILE A 3 15.64 -9.60 -7.84
N ASP A 4 16.55 -8.68 -8.16
CA ASP A 4 17.98 -8.94 -8.23
C ASP A 4 18.67 -8.21 -7.08
N ASP A 5 19.58 -8.91 -6.38
CA ASP A 5 20.42 -8.30 -5.35
C ASP A 5 21.61 -7.58 -5.98
N VAL A 6 21.72 -6.28 -5.71
CA VAL A 6 22.81 -5.44 -6.21
C VAL A 6 23.43 -4.75 -4.99
N PRO A 7 24.44 -5.37 -4.35
CA PRO A 7 24.97 -4.91 -3.06
C PRO A 7 25.41 -3.45 -3.03
N ALA A 8 25.86 -2.92 -4.16
CA ALA A 8 26.27 -1.52 -4.30
C ALA A 8 25.13 -0.51 -4.07
N MET A 9 23.87 -0.92 -4.18
CA MET A 9 22.72 -0.04 -3.97
C MET A 9 22.29 0.06 -2.49
N GLY A 10 22.76 -0.83 -1.62
CA GLY A 10 22.37 -0.82 -0.21
C GLY A 10 20.85 -0.87 -0.04
N ASP A 11 20.28 0.08 0.73
CA ASP A 11 18.82 0.20 0.95
C ASP A 11 18.10 0.99 -0.15
N TRP A 12 18.83 1.53 -1.13
CA TRP A 12 18.23 2.17 -2.29
C TRP A 12 17.72 1.13 -3.26
N LYS A 13 16.42 1.11 -3.45
CA LYS A 13 15.76 0.23 -4.41
C LYS A 13 15.49 0.97 -5.70
N THR A 14 15.65 0.23 -6.80
CA THR A 14 15.15 0.63 -8.11
C THR A 14 14.10 -0.38 -8.56
N ALA A 15 12.92 0.09 -8.90
CA ALA A 15 11.90 -0.69 -9.59
C ALA A 15 11.72 -0.12 -11.01
N TRP A 16 11.65 -1.01 -11.99
CA TRP A 16 11.40 -0.66 -13.38
C TRP A 16 10.23 -1.50 -13.89
N ASP A 17 9.20 -0.81 -14.36
CA ASP A 17 8.01 -1.43 -14.91
C ASP A 17 7.86 -1.03 -16.38
N HIS A 18 7.50 -2.02 -17.21
CA HIS A 18 7.25 -1.88 -18.63
C HIS A 18 5.85 -2.41 -18.94
N ILE A 19 4.92 -1.49 -19.21
CA ILE A 19 3.49 -1.76 -19.35
C ILE A 19 3.11 -1.55 -20.82
N ALA A 20 2.79 -2.65 -21.51
CA ALA A 20 2.21 -2.60 -22.85
C ALA A 20 0.68 -2.63 -22.75
N PHE A 21 0.00 -1.77 -23.49
CA PHE A 21 -1.46 -1.70 -23.50
C PHE A 21 -2.00 -1.26 -24.87
N ASP A 22 -3.23 -1.65 -25.17
CA ASP A 22 -3.93 -1.26 -26.39
C ASP A 22 -4.89 -0.10 -26.10
N GLY A 23 -4.85 0.91 -26.97
CA GLY A 23 -5.76 2.04 -26.97
C GLY A 23 -6.88 1.90 -28.01
N PHE A 24 -7.46 3.05 -28.36
CA PHE A 24 -8.53 3.12 -29.35
C PHE A 24 -8.10 2.49 -30.69
N LEU A 25 -9.00 1.69 -31.27
CA LEU A 25 -8.78 0.96 -32.53
C LEU A 25 -7.58 -0.01 -32.51
N GLY A 26 -7.17 -0.49 -31.33
CA GLY A 26 -6.05 -1.43 -31.20
C GLY A 26 -4.68 -0.77 -31.36
N SER A 27 -4.60 0.55 -31.16
CA SER A 27 -3.31 1.26 -31.17
C SER A 27 -2.46 0.82 -29.98
N ARG A 28 -1.37 0.08 -30.25
CA ARG A 28 -0.44 -0.39 -29.23
C ARG A 28 0.38 0.76 -28.68
N MET A 29 0.40 0.89 -27.36
CA MET A 29 1.17 1.88 -26.62
C MET A 29 1.96 1.22 -25.50
N ILE A 30 2.96 1.95 -25.02
CA ILE A 30 3.85 1.51 -23.96
C ILE A 30 3.98 2.64 -22.94
N LEU A 31 3.87 2.29 -21.66
CA LEU A 31 4.22 3.12 -20.52
C LEU A 31 5.38 2.46 -19.77
N GLN A 32 6.40 3.26 -19.46
CA GLN A 32 7.52 2.83 -18.61
C GLN A 32 7.57 3.71 -17.37
N THR A 33 7.74 3.09 -16.21
CA THR A 33 7.94 3.80 -14.95
C THR A 33 9.21 3.30 -14.29
N ILE A 34 9.98 4.24 -13.75
CA ILE A 34 11.13 3.93 -12.89
C ILE A 34 10.85 4.56 -11.54
N TRP A 35 10.87 3.75 -10.49
CA TRP A 35 10.82 4.21 -9.12
C TRP A 35 12.16 3.98 -8.45
N GLN A 36 12.67 5.00 -7.78
CA GLN A 36 13.87 4.91 -6.96
C GLN A 36 13.57 5.48 -5.57
N GLY A 37 13.94 4.74 -4.54
CA GLY A 37 13.69 5.17 -3.17
C GLY A 37 14.40 4.30 -2.15
N CYS A 38 14.48 4.81 -0.93
CA CYS A 38 14.98 4.08 0.23
C CYS A 38 13.82 3.28 0.84
N ASP A 39 13.88 1.95 0.76
CA ASP A 39 12.79 1.06 1.19
C ASP A 39 12.51 1.22 2.69
N SER A 40 13.55 1.36 3.52
CA SER A 40 13.40 1.54 4.96
C SER A 40 12.74 2.88 5.30
N ALA A 41 13.12 3.97 4.62
CA ALA A 41 12.50 5.28 4.84
C ALA A 41 11.03 5.32 4.41
N LEU A 42 10.66 4.57 3.36
CA LEU A 42 9.28 4.42 2.93
C LEU A 42 8.47 3.56 3.91
N ALA A 43 9.03 2.46 4.41
CA ALA A 43 8.31 1.49 5.23
C ALA A 43 8.14 1.91 6.71
N ALA A 44 9.15 2.56 7.30
CA ALA A 44 9.13 2.94 8.71
C ALA A 44 7.87 3.71 9.16
N PRO A 45 7.41 4.77 8.47
CA PRO A 45 6.19 5.48 8.88
C PRO A 45 4.93 4.60 8.80
N LEU A 46 4.85 3.68 7.83
CA LEU A 46 3.71 2.78 7.67
C LEU A 46 3.55 1.85 8.89
N VAL A 47 4.65 1.37 9.45
CA VAL A 47 4.64 0.54 10.67
C VAL A 47 4.10 1.33 11.86
N LEU A 48 4.51 2.60 12.00
CA LEU A 48 4.03 3.45 13.09
C LEU A 48 2.53 3.73 12.96
N ASP A 49 2.04 4.00 11.76
CA ASP A 49 0.62 4.23 11.52
C ASP A 49 -0.21 2.97 11.81
N LEU A 50 0.24 1.81 11.34
CA LEU A 50 -0.43 0.53 11.59
C LEU A 50 -0.52 0.24 13.09
N ALA A 51 0.57 0.41 13.84
CA ALA A 51 0.60 0.21 15.29
C ALA A 51 -0.40 1.14 16.02
N ARG A 52 -0.48 2.40 15.61
CA ARG A 52 -1.41 3.40 16.20
C ARG A 52 -2.86 3.05 15.91
N LEU A 53 -3.18 2.65 14.67
CA LEU A 53 -4.53 2.29 14.28
C LEU A 53 -4.97 0.99 14.98
N LEU A 54 -4.09 0.00 15.09
CA LEU A 54 -4.36 -1.24 15.84
C LEU A 54 -4.58 -0.98 17.32
N ALA A 55 -3.72 -0.17 17.96
CA ALA A 55 -3.90 0.22 19.35
C ALA A 55 -5.25 0.91 19.58
N ARG A 56 -5.62 1.84 18.70
CA ARG A 56 -6.91 2.54 18.80
C ARG A 56 -8.11 1.62 18.55
N ALA A 57 -7.99 0.67 17.62
CA ALA A 57 -9.03 -0.34 17.40
C ALA A 57 -9.22 -1.21 18.64
N HIS A 58 -8.12 -1.61 19.27
CA HIS A 58 -8.13 -2.38 20.51
C HIS A 58 -8.79 -1.61 21.67
N GLU A 59 -8.45 -0.33 21.87
CA GLU A 59 -9.10 0.54 22.87
C GLU A 59 -10.62 0.65 22.68
N ARG A 60 -11.08 0.58 21.42
CA ARG A 60 -12.50 0.59 21.05
C ARG A 60 -13.17 -0.79 21.13
N GLY A 61 -12.45 -1.82 21.59
CA GLY A 61 -12.95 -3.19 21.71
C GLY A 61 -13.14 -3.91 20.37
N ILE A 62 -12.55 -3.41 19.28
CA ILE A 62 -12.60 -4.05 17.97
C ILE A 62 -11.56 -5.17 17.95
N ALA A 63 -11.97 -6.37 17.56
CA ALA A 63 -11.12 -7.57 17.52
C ALA A 63 -11.39 -8.39 16.26
N GLY A 64 -10.43 -9.28 15.94
CA GLY A 64 -10.45 -10.08 14.71
C GLY A 64 -9.78 -9.36 13.52
N PRO A 65 -9.90 -9.91 12.30
CA PRO A 65 -9.35 -9.30 11.09
C PRO A 65 -9.89 -7.88 10.87
N LEU A 66 -9.01 -6.97 10.44
CA LEU A 66 -9.33 -5.57 10.12
C LEU A 66 -9.07 -5.31 8.64
N PRO A 67 -10.01 -5.70 7.74
CA PRO A 67 -9.82 -5.56 6.29
C PRO A 67 -9.62 -4.09 5.84
N GLU A 68 -10.07 -3.11 6.64
CA GLU A 68 -9.85 -1.69 6.37
C GLU A 68 -8.37 -1.27 6.44
N LEU A 69 -7.51 -2.09 7.03
CA LEU A 69 -6.06 -1.90 7.06
C LEU A 69 -5.35 -2.47 5.82
N GLY A 70 -6.09 -3.00 4.85
CA GLY A 70 -5.54 -3.61 3.63
C GLY A 70 -4.58 -2.71 2.84
N PHE A 71 -4.76 -1.38 2.91
CA PHE A 71 -3.90 -0.36 2.29
C PHE A 71 -2.41 -0.51 2.63
N TYR A 72 -2.08 -1.05 3.82
CA TYR A 72 -0.70 -1.19 4.29
C TYR A 72 0.01 -2.44 3.75
N PHE A 73 -0.70 -3.32 3.03
CA PHE A 73 -0.20 -4.64 2.63
C PHE A 73 -0.23 -4.80 1.10
N LYS A 74 0.76 -5.53 0.58
CA LYS A 74 0.80 -5.90 -0.84
C LYS A 74 -0.24 -6.95 -1.21
N ASP A 75 -0.61 -7.79 -0.25
CA ASP A 75 -1.57 -8.89 -0.41
C ASP A 75 -2.46 -8.94 0.85
N PRO A 76 -3.51 -8.10 0.92
CA PRO A 76 -4.42 -8.08 2.05
C PRO A 76 -5.34 -9.31 2.05
N ASP A 77 -5.71 -9.79 3.24
CA ASP A 77 -6.59 -10.98 3.42
C ASP A 77 -7.98 -10.84 2.77
N GLY A 78 -8.41 -9.62 2.46
CA GLY A 78 -9.65 -9.33 1.76
C GLY A 78 -9.85 -7.85 1.46
N GLY A 79 -10.95 -7.53 0.79
CA GLY A 79 -11.29 -6.16 0.36
C GLY A 79 -10.97 -5.88 -1.11
N PRO A 80 -11.09 -4.62 -1.55
CA PRO A 80 -10.83 -4.25 -2.94
C PRO A 80 -9.34 -4.35 -3.28
N ALA A 81 -9.02 -4.67 -4.54
CA ALA A 81 -7.63 -4.71 -5.02
C ALA A 81 -7.06 -3.32 -5.36
N GLY A 82 -7.93 -2.32 -5.59
CA GLY A 82 -7.52 -0.98 -5.97
C GLY A 82 -7.05 -0.13 -4.77
N LEU A 83 -5.91 0.53 -4.93
CA LEU A 83 -5.29 1.35 -3.88
C LEU A 83 -6.22 2.51 -3.42
N SER A 84 -6.95 3.11 -4.36
CA SER A 84 -7.87 4.22 -4.09
C SER A 84 -9.05 3.78 -3.21
N GLU A 85 -9.61 2.60 -3.49
CA GLU A 85 -10.70 2.00 -2.72
C GLU A 85 -10.23 1.56 -1.34
N GLN A 86 -9.03 0.97 -1.25
CA GLN A 86 -8.40 0.64 0.04
C GLN A 86 -8.16 1.90 0.87
N TYR A 87 -7.70 3.00 0.25
CA TYR A 87 -7.51 4.27 0.95
C TYR A 87 -8.83 4.86 1.45
N ALA A 88 -9.90 4.79 0.65
CA ALA A 88 -11.24 5.21 1.08
C ALA A 88 -11.75 4.39 2.28
N ALA A 89 -11.52 3.07 2.27
CA ALA A 89 -11.86 2.19 3.40
C ALA A 89 -11.07 2.55 4.66
N LEU A 90 -9.76 2.83 4.53
CA LEU A 90 -8.90 3.27 5.63
C LEU A 90 -9.40 4.59 6.24
N LEU A 91 -9.78 5.57 5.41
CA LEU A 91 -10.32 6.85 5.90
C LEU A 91 -11.65 6.66 6.66
N ALA A 92 -12.56 5.84 6.12
CA ALA A 92 -13.82 5.52 6.78
C ALA A 92 -13.58 4.82 8.13
N PHE A 93 -12.59 3.93 8.20
CA PHE A 93 -12.15 3.32 9.45
C PHE A 93 -11.60 4.34 10.45
N GLY A 94 -10.76 5.28 9.98
CA GLY A 94 -10.25 6.39 10.79
C GLY A 94 -11.36 7.23 11.43
N GLU A 95 -12.43 7.55 10.67
CA GLU A 95 -13.60 8.25 11.21
C GLU A 95 -14.34 7.41 12.27
N ARG A 96 -14.50 6.10 12.03
CA ARG A 96 -15.10 5.17 13.01
C ARG A 96 -14.29 5.09 14.31
N LEU A 97 -12.96 5.17 14.24
CA LEU A 97 -12.07 5.15 15.40
C LEU A 97 -12.06 6.45 16.21
N ARG A 98 -12.44 7.58 15.60
CA ARG A 98 -12.46 8.91 16.24
C ARG A 98 -13.37 8.90 17.47
N GLY A 99 -14.58 8.35 17.34
CA GLY A 99 -15.67 8.31 18.33
C GLY A 99 -16.02 9.67 18.96
N GLU A 100 -16.92 9.68 19.94
CA GLU A 100 -17.39 10.93 20.56
C GLU A 100 -16.27 11.62 21.34
N ARG A 101 -16.18 12.94 21.14
CA ARG A 101 -15.11 13.81 21.66
C ARG A 101 -15.31 14.16 23.12
#